data_AF-A0AAX3A2F8-F1
#
_entry.id   AF-A0AAX3A2F8-F1
#
_cell.length_a   1.000
_cell.length_b   1.000
_cell.length_c   1.000
_cell.angle_alpha   90.00
_cell.angle_beta   90.00
_cell.angle_gamma   90.00
#
_symmetry.space_group_name_H-M   'P 1'
#
loop_
_entity.id
_entity.type
_entity.pdbx_description
1 polymer ?
#
loop_
_entity_poly.entity_id
_entity_poly.type
_entity_poly.pdbx_seq_one_letter_code
_entity_poly.pdbx_strand_id
1 'polypeptide(L)'
;MNQDQIALAAELLNMDPQVAAANAYDIRDDIMCTYSDIRGLGSVLVGPDLSVLFFASYVSPEQALQVWDTGRRTPRESFAALHQTRKADGKTT
;
A
#
# COMPACT_ATOMS: atom_id res chain seq x y z
N MET A 1 -4.51 11.68 6.92
CA MET A 1 -3.42 11.35 5.95
C MET A 1 -2.07 12.04 6.27
N ASN A 2 -0.97 11.28 6.33
CA ASN A 2 0.40 11.78 6.60
C ASN A 2 1.44 11.36 5.52
N GLN A 3 2.64 11.92 5.59
CA GLN A 3 3.72 11.66 4.62
C GLN A 3 4.24 10.21 4.65
N ASP A 4 4.23 9.56 5.81
CA ASP A 4 4.68 8.17 5.95
C ASP A 4 3.74 7.20 5.24
N GLN A 5 2.43 7.46 5.26
CA GLN A 5 1.43 6.68 4.52
C GLN A 5 1.65 6.78 3.00
N ILE A 6 1.90 8.00 2.50
CA ILE A 6 2.20 8.25 1.08
C ILE A 6 3.48 7.52 0.67
N ALA A 7 4.56 7.67 1.44
CA ALA A 7 5.84 7.03 1.16
C ALA A 7 5.73 5.50 1.15
N LEU A 8 5.00 4.93 2.11
CA LEU A 8 4.77 3.49 2.17
C LEU A 8 3.97 3.00 0.97
N ALA A 9 2.90 3.70 0.58
CA ALA A 9 2.11 3.28 -0.57
C ALA A 9 2.88 3.42 -1.90
N ALA A 10 3.71 4.46 -2.02
CA ALA A 10 4.62 4.64 -3.16
C ALA A 10 5.60 3.47 -3.29
N GLU A 11 6.22 3.06 -2.17
CA GLU A 11 7.11 1.90 -2.10
C GLU A 11 6.38 0.61 -2.52
N LEU A 12 5.20 0.38 -1.95
CA LEU A 12 4.42 -0.84 -2.16
C LEU A 12 3.84 -0.99 -3.57
N LEU A 13 3.44 0.13 -4.19
CA LEU A 13 2.96 0.15 -5.57
C LEU A 13 4.10 0.42 -6.57
N ASN A 14 5.34 0.52 -6.09
CA ASN A 14 6.54 0.81 -6.89
C ASN A 14 6.33 2.01 -7.84
N MET A 15 5.84 3.12 -7.27
CA MET A 15 5.55 4.36 -7.99
C MET A 15 6.21 5.58 -7.34
N ASP A 16 6.27 6.68 -8.08
CA ASP A 16 6.82 7.94 -7.57
C ASP A 16 5.96 8.48 -6.40
N PRO A 17 6.57 8.96 -5.29
CA PRO A 17 5.81 9.52 -4.16
C PRO A 17 4.89 10.68 -4.51
N GLN A 18 5.21 11.49 -5.53
CA GLN A 18 4.33 12.56 -6.00
C GLN A 18 3.10 12.02 -6.71
N VAL A 19 3.24 10.94 -7.50
CA VAL A 19 2.11 10.23 -8.11
C VAL A 19 1.26 9.59 -7.02
N ALA A 20 1.90 8.95 -6.04
CA ALA A 20 1.20 8.39 -4.89
C ALA A 20 0.37 9.43 -4.14
N ALA A 21 0.94 10.60 -3.88
CA ALA A 21 0.27 11.71 -3.22
C ALA A 21 -0.89 12.28 -4.04
N ALA A 22 -0.72 12.39 -5.37
CA ALA A 22 -1.77 12.90 -6.26
C ALA A 22 -2.99 11.96 -6.34
N ASN A 23 -2.75 10.64 -6.26
CA ASN A 23 -3.79 9.62 -6.30
C ASN A 23 -4.36 9.28 -4.91
N ALA A 24 -3.72 9.76 -3.84
CA ALA A 24 -4.11 9.45 -2.48
C ALA A 24 -5.27 10.33 -2.00
N TYR A 25 -6.19 9.71 -1.27
CA TYR A 25 -7.26 10.41 -0.57
C TYR A 25 -7.60 9.71 0.74
N ASP A 26 -8.14 10.48 1.69
CA ASP A 26 -8.67 9.94 2.94
C ASP A 26 -10.03 9.31 2.68
N ILE A 27 -10.18 8.03 3.01
CA ILE A 27 -11.45 7.32 2.81
C ILE A 27 -12.31 7.28 4.07
N ARG A 28 -11.68 7.15 5.25
CA ARG A 28 -12.34 7.05 6.56
C ARG A 28 -11.29 7.01 7.68
N ASP A 29 -11.50 7.72 8.79
CA ASP A 29 -10.71 7.60 10.03
C ASP A 29 -9.18 7.60 9.82
N ASP A 30 -8.67 8.55 9.03
CA ASP A 30 -7.26 8.66 8.66
C ASP A 30 -6.68 7.48 7.84
N ILE A 31 -7.54 6.59 7.34
CA ILE A 31 -7.18 5.55 6.38
C ILE A 31 -7.01 6.21 5.02
N MET A 32 -5.81 6.10 4.47
CA MET A 32 -5.49 6.56 3.13
C MET A 32 -5.79 5.45 2.12
N CYS A 33 -6.50 5.78 1.05
CA CYS A 33 -6.58 4.95 -0.14
C CYS A 33 -5.71 5.57 -1.24
N THR A 34 -4.93 4.75 -1.94
CA THR A 34 -4.25 5.17 -3.17
C THR A 34 -4.24 4.03 -4.19
N TYR A 35 -4.10 4.39 -5.45
CA TYR A 35 -4.17 3.47 -6.57
C TYR A 35 -3.00 3.68 -7.53
N SER A 36 -2.63 2.60 -8.22
CA SER A 36 -1.66 2.68 -9.30
C SER A 36 -2.36 3.02 -10.62
N ASP A 37 -1.71 3.86 -11.42
CA ASP A 37 -2.12 4.12 -12.81
C ASP A 37 -1.83 2.92 -13.74
N ILE A 38 -1.05 1.94 -13.26
CA ILE A 38 -0.77 0.71 -14.00
C ILE A 38 -2.01 -0.18 -13.94
N ARG A 39 -2.63 -0.37 -15.10
CA ARG A 39 -3.78 -1.27 -15.26
C ARG A 39 -3.47 -2.65 -14.65
N GLY A 40 -4.33 -3.08 -13.74
CA GLY A 40 -4.28 -4.42 -13.14
C GLY A 40 -3.42 -4.56 -11.89
N LEU A 41 -2.63 -3.54 -11.51
CA LEU A 41 -1.82 -3.60 -10.29
C LEU A 41 -2.68 -3.49 -9.02
N GLY A 42 -3.76 -2.69 -9.09
CA GLY A 42 -4.72 -2.53 -8.00
C GLY A 42 -4.42 -1.31 -7.13
N SER A 43 -4.82 -1.41 -5.87
CA SER A 43 -4.88 -0.30 -4.92
C SER A 43 -4.48 -0.76 -3.53
N VAL A 44 -4.15 0.21 -2.67
CA VAL A 44 -3.80 -0.04 -1.28
C VAL A 44 -4.58 0.87 -0.34
N LEU A 45 -5.01 0.30 0.79
CA LEU A 45 -5.40 1.04 1.98
C LEU A 45 -4.22 1.08 2.94
N VAL A 46 -3.95 2.23 3.54
CA VAL A 46 -2.89 2.42 4.53
C VAL A 46 -3.45 3.13 5.76
N GLY A 47 -3.35 2.49 6.91
CA GLY A 47 -3.84 3.02 8.18
C GLY A 47 -2.88 4.03 8.82
N PRO A 48 -3.31 4.75 9.87
CA PRO A 48 -2.45 5.65 10.63
C PRO A 48 -1.34 4.90 11.38
N ASP A 49 -1.55 3.62 11.66
CA ASP A 49 -0.58 2.67 12.23
C ASP A 49 0.35 2.05 11.17
N LEU A 50 0.28 2.53 9.92
CA LEU A 50 1.02 2.00 8.77
C LEU A 50 0.71 0.53 8.43
N SER A 51 -0.39 -0.01 8.97
CA SER A 51 -0.93 -1.29 8.48
C SER A 51 -1.49 -1.12 7.07
N VAL A 52 -1.44 -2.18 6.26
CA VAL A 52 -1.76 -2.11 4.83
C VAL A 52 -2.72 -3.22 4.41
N LEU A 53 -3.61 -2.91 3.48
CA LEU A 53 -4.40 -3.89 2.75
C LEU A 53 -4.32 -3.61 1.23
N PHE A 54 -3.84 -4.60 0.47
CA PHE A 54 -3.92 -4.58 -0.99
C PHE A 54 -5.27 -5.09 -1.47
N PHE A 55 -5.81 -4.48 -2.52
CA PHE A 55 -7.02 -4.96 -3.17
C PHE A 55 -6.93 -4.77 -4.69
N ALA A 56 -7.60 -5.67 -5.42
CA ALA A 56 -7.58 -5.67 -6.87
C ALA A 56 -8.38 -4.50 -7.44
N SER A 57 -8.03 -4.06 -8.66
CA SER A 57 -8.67 -2.92 -9.35
C SER A 57 -10.19 -3.07 -9.60
N TYR A 58 -10.76 -4.27 -9.53
CA TYR A 58 -12.21 -4.50 -9.65
C TYR A 58 -12.94 -4.45 -8.30
N VAL A 59 -12.21 -4.37 -7.18
CA VAL A 59 -12.77 -4.27 -5.84
C VAL A 59 -12.92 -2.80 -5.50
N SER A 60 -14.11 -2.40 -5.05
CA SER A 60 -14.32 -1.00 -4.65
C SER A 60 -13.62 -0.70 -3.32
N PRO A 61 -13.20 0.55 -3.08
CA PRO A 61 -12.62 0.94 -1.80
C PRO A 61 -13.53 0.65 -0.59
N GLU A 62 -14.86 0.75 -0.74
CA GLU A 62 -15.83 0.41 0.31
C GLU A 62 -15.85 -1.10 0.63
N GLN A 63 -15.74 -1.95 -0.39
CA GLN A 63 -15.59 -3.39 -0.20
C GLN A 63 -14.25 -3.72 0.48
N ALA A 64 -13.17 -3.02 0.11
CA ALA A 64 -11.88 -3.17 0.77
C ALA A 64 -11.95 -2.74 2.25
N LEU A 65 -12.71 -1.69 2.59
CA LEU A 65 -12.94 -1.28 3.98
C LEU A 65 -13.70 -2.34 4.79
N GLN A 66 -14.67 -3.04 4.20
CA GLN A 66 -15.33 -4.15 4.90
C GLN A 66 -14.32 -5.24 5.28
N VAL A 67 -13.36 -5.54 4.41
CA VAL A 67 -12.28 -6.50 4.70
C VAL A 67 -11.31 -5.94 5.73
N TRP A 68 -10.95 -4.65 5.63
CA TRP A 68 -10.11 -3.94 6.61
C TRP A 68 -10.66 -4.08 8.03
N ASP A 69 -11.98 -3.93 8.19
CA ASP A 69 -12.68 -3.98 9.48
C ASP A 69 -12.67 -5.39 10.12
N THR A 70 -12.45 -6.44 9.33
CA THR A 70 -12.24 -7.80 9.86
C THR A 70 -10.84 -7.99 10.48
N GLY A 71 -9.98 -6.98 10.43
CA GLY A 71 -8.60 -7.06 10.90
C GLY A 71 -7.63 -7.68 9.90
N ARG A 72 -8.08 -7.95 8.66
CA ARG A 72 -7.23 -8.51 7.60
C ARG A 72 -6.32 -7.42 7.03
N ARG A 73 -5.24 -7.14 7.76
CA ARG A 73 -4.24 -6.10 7.48
C ARG A 73 -2.85 -6.65 7.70
N THR A 74 -1.88 -6.13 6.93
CA THR A 74 -0.48 -6.49 7.04
C THR A 74 0.30 -5.33 7.67
N PRO A 75 0.95 -5.50 8.83
CA PRO A 75 1.80 -4.48 9.43
C PRO A 75 2.97 -4.11 8.51
N ARG A 76 3.41 -2.84 8.53
CA ARG A 76 4.53 -2.36 7.70
C ARG A 76 5.78 -3.23 7.83
N GLU A 77 6.09 -3.66 9.05
CA GLU A 77 7.28 -4.44 9.40
C GLU A 77 7.31 -5.79 8.68
N SER A 78 6.14 -6.34 8.35
CA SER A 78 6.03 -7.61 7.62
C SER A 78 6.53 -7.49 6.18
N PHE A 79 6.49 -6.29 5.59
CA PHE A 79 7.04 -6.05 4.25
C PHE A 79 8.56 -5.99 4.25
N ALA A 80 9.21 -5.66 5.37
CA ALA A 80 10.68 -5.63 5.47
C ALA A 80 11.32 -6.99 5.13
N ALA A 81 10.62 -8.11 5.40
CA ALA A 81 11.06 -9.45 5.03
C ALA A 81 11.21 -9.63 3.51
N LEU A 82 10.40 -8.94 2.69
CA LEU A 82 10.44 -9.01 1.23
C LEU A 82 11.66 -8.30 0.63
N HIS A 83 12.18 -7.28 1.32
CA HIS A 83 13.36 -6.53 0.87
C HIS A 83 14.69 -7.22 1.25
N GLN A 84 14.68 -8.13 2.22
CA GLN A 84 15.88 -8.88 2.63
C GLN A 84 16.26 -9.96 1.60
N THR A 85 15.28 -10.69 1.04
CA THR A 85 15.52 -11.69 0.00
C THR A 85 16.09 -11.10 -1.28
N ARG A 86 15.70 -9.88 -1.66
CA ARG A 86 16.22 -9.21 -2.87
C ARG A 86 17.72 -8.85 -2.78
N LYS A 87 18.29 -8.70 -1.58
CA LYS A 87 19.74 -8.44 -1.42
C LYS A 87 20.62 -9.68 -1.51
N ALA A 88 20.04 -10.89 -1.42
CA ALA A 88 20.81 -12.13 -1.43
C ALA A 88 21.21 -12.61 -2.84
N ASP A 89 20.46 -12.20 -3.89
CA ASP A 89 20.67 -12.69 -5.27
C ASP A 89 21.65 -11.83 -6.10
N GLY A 90 22.35 -10.88 -5.47
CA GLY A 90 23.32 -9.98 -6.11
C GLY A 90 24.77 -10.47 -6.09
N LYS A 91 25.04 -11.77 -6.01
CA LYS A 91 26.40 -12.33 -6.18
C LYS A 91 26.56 -12.92 -7.58
N THR A 92 26.84 -12.07 -8.56
CA THR A 92 27.47 -12.51 -9.81
C THR A 92 28.96 -12.66 -9.53
N THR A 93 29.45 -13.90 -9.64
CA THR A 93 30.89 -14.22 -9.68
C THR A 93 31.43 -13.91 -11.07
#